data_AF-A0A840PGB2-F1
#
_entry.id   AF-A0A840PGB2-F1
#
_cell.length_a   1.000
_cell.length_b   1.000
_cell.length_c   1.000
_cell.angle_alpha   90.00
_cell.angle_beta   90.00
_cell.angle_gamma   90.00
#
_symmetry.space_group_name_H-M   'P 1'
#
loop_
_entity.id
_entity.type
_entity.pdbx_description
1 polymer ?
#
loop_
_entity_poly.entity_id
_entity_poly.type
_entity_poly.pdbx_seq_one_letter_code
_entity_poly.pdbx_strand_id
1 'polypeptide(L)'
;MHARPEDQRGVYDLTPGNPATFAVTRERVSASRIRQMLVLQPHDLLAVVVSGQVEAWQGEPTRAAGTPIPGDRPQRWHGVWVDDSRELEQHLLPDGRYTETRHGRTDAYTGRYWVRDDRITYLDDTGFWAFGELIDGVLHHAGFVMRKRPISG
;
A
#
# COMPACT_ATOMS: atom_id res chain seq x y z
N MET A 1 -7.81 -7.09 -14.53
CA MET A 1 -6.42 -6.66 -14.25
C MET A 1 -6.01 -5.70 -15.36
N HIS A 2 -5.98 -4.38 -15.10
CA HIS A 2 -5.31 -3.49 -16.05
C HIS A 2 -3.81 -3.77 -15.95
N ALA A 3 -3.19 -4.10 -17.08
CA ALA A 3 -1.75 -4.29 -17.13
C ALA A 3 -1.07 -2.93 -16.90
N ARG A 4 0.05 -2.94 -16.20
CA ARG A 4 0.84 -1.73 -16.00
C ARG A 4 1.25 -1.15 -17.36
N PRO A 5 1.22 0.19 -17.54
CA PRO A 5 1.71 0.85 -18.75
C PRO A 5 3.10 0.37 -19.15
N GLU A 6 3.38 0.31 -20.46
CA GLU A 6 4.62 -0.27 -20.98
C GLU A 6 5.87 0.41 -20.43
N ASP A 7 5.82 1.73 -20.29
CA ASP A 7 6.90 2.58 -19.74
C ASP A 7 7.13 2.38 -18.24
N GLN A 8 6.17 1.80 -17.52
CA GLN A 8 6.27 1.52 -16.08
C GLN A 8 6.56 0.02 -15.79
N ARG A 9 6.67 -0.83 -16.83
CA ARG A 9 7.05 -2.24 -16.64
C ARG A 9 8.51 -2.34 -16.18
N GLY A 10 8.77 -3.21 -15.21
CA GLY A 10 10.13 -3.46 -14.72
C GLY A 10 10.73 -2.35 -13.84
N VAL A 11 10.01 -1.24 -13.55
CA VAL A 11 10.51 -0.16 -12.67
C VAL A 11 10.86 -0.60 -11.23
N TYR A 12 10.39 -1.78 -10.81
CA TYR A 12 10.74 -2.39 -9.52
C TYR A 12 11.66 -3.62 -9.66
N ASP A 13 12.14 -3.91 -10.86
CA ASP A 13 13.18 -4.91 -11.03
C ASP A 13 14.45 -4.39 -10.36
N LEU A 14 15.16 -5.28 -9.67
CA LEU A 14 16.38 -4.94 -8.94
C LEU A 14 17.57 -4.87 -9.91
N THR A 15 17.56 -3.86 -10.77
CA THR A 15 18.60 -3.57 -11.76
C THR A 15 19.17 -2.16 -11.58
N PRO A 16 20.44 -1.91 -11.94
CA PRO A 16 21.00 -0.57 -11.91
C PRO A 16 20.12 0.43 -12.67
N GLY A 17 19.92 1.62 -12.09
CA GLY A 17 19.09 2.69 -12.66
C GLY A 17 17.65 2.72 -12.14
N ASN A 18 17.13 1.61 -11.61
CA ASN A 18 15.80 1.58 -11.00
C ASN A 18 15.82 2.06 -9.54
N PRO A 19 14.74 2.69 -9.05
CA PRO A 19 14.60 3.00 -7.64
C PRO A 19 14.59 1.71 -6.80
N ALA A 20 15.36 1.69 -5.72
CA ALA A 20 15.40 0.57 -4.80
C ALA A 20 14.07 0.46 -4.02
N THR A 21 13.18 -0.42 -4.49
CA THR A 21 11.87 -0.65 -3.88
C THR A 21 11.65 -2.14 -3.67
N PHE A 22 11.74 -2.60 -2.42
CA PHE A 22 11.59 -4.01 -2.05
C PHE A 22 11.27 -4.17 -0.57
N ALA A 23 10.75 -5.34 -0.21
CA ALA A 23 10.63 -5.79 1.18
C ALA A 23 11.62 -6.92 1.45
N VAL A 24 12.20 -6.93 2.65
CA VAL A 24 13.08 -8.01 3.14
C VAL A 24 12.32 -8.76 4.22
N THR A 25 12.22 -10.08 4.08
CA THR A 25 11.45 -10.95 4.97
C THR A 25 12.32 -12.03 5.60
N ARG A 26 11.99 -12.46 6.82
CA ARG A 26 12.60 -13.63 7.46
C ARG A 26 12.11 -14.93 6.82
N GLU A 27 10.81 -14.99 6.54
CA GLU A 27 10.20 -16.14 5.87
C GLU A 27 10.41 -16.10 4.35
N ARG A 28 10.39 -17.27 3.71
CA ARG A 28 10.29 -17.34 2.25
C ARG A 28 8.86 -17.07 1.83
N VAL A 29 8.66 -16.04 1.02
CA VAL A 29 7.35 -15.71 0.44
C VAL A 29 7.21 -16.41 -0.92
N SER A 30 6.09 -17.10 -1.14
CA SER A 30 5.79 -17.71 -2.43
C SER A 30 5.35 -16.68 -3.47
N ALA A 31 5.59 -16.96 -4.75
CA ALA A 31 5.10 -16.12 -5.84
C ALA A 31 3.57 -15.97 -5.84
N SER A 32 2.83 -16.97 -5.35
CA SER A 32 1.37 -16.89 -5.21
C SER A 32 0.94 -15.87 -4.16
N ARG A 33 1.60 -15.83 -2.99
CA ARG A 33 1.35 -14.82 -1.96
C ARG A 33 1.63 -13.42 -2.47
N ILE A 34 2.73 -13.24 -3.22
CA ILE A 34 3.07 -11.95 -3.84
C ILE A 34 1.97 -11.47 -4.80
N ARG A 35 1.40 -12.38 -5.61
CA ARG A 35 0.39 -12.02 -6.62
C ARG A 35 -1.02 -11.81 -6.07
N GLN A 36 -1.38 -12.52 -5.00
CA GLN A 36 -2.73 -12.47 -4.43
C GLN A 36 -2.82 -11.39 -3.35
N MET A 37 -2.16 -11.62 -2.21
CA MET A 37 -2.19 -10.73 -1.07
C MET A 37 -0.97 -11.04 -0.20
N LEU A 38 0.05 -10.18 -0.30
CA LEU A 38 1.19 -10.27 0.59
C LEU A 38 0.85 -9.54 1.89
N VAL A 39 0.56 -10.34 2.90
CA VAL A 39 0.47 -9.90 4.30
C VAL A 39 1.64 -10.51 5.06
N LEU A 40 2.31 -9.70 5.87
CA LEU A 40 3.47 -10.08 6.69
C LEU A 40 3.23 -9.74 8.15
N GLN A 41 3.60 -10.64 9.06
CA GLN A 41 3.63 -10.32 10.48
C GLN A 41 4.83 -9.42 10.79
N PRO A 42 4.80 -8.58 11.84
CA PRO A 42 5.92 -7.71 12.19
C PRO A 42 7.20 -8.51 12.45
N HIS A 43 7.07 -9.67 13.08
CA HIS A 43 8.19 -10.58 13.32
C HIS A 43 8.74 -11.24 12.04
N ASP A 44 8.05 -11.16 10.90
CA ASP A 44 8.54 -11.67 9.63
C ASP A 44 9.11 -10.58 8.72
N LEU A 45 8.84 -9.30 9.03
CA LEU A 45 9.28 -8.16 8.23
C LEU A 45 10.60 -7.60 8.78
N LEU A 46 11.67 -7.67 7.98
CA LEU A 46 12.98 -7.09 8.33
C LEU A 46 13.09 -5.64 7.87
N ALA A 47 12.67 -5.35 6.64
CA ALA A 47 12.70 -3.99 6.12
C ALA A 47 11.67 -3.79 5.00
N VAL A 48 11.17 -2.57 4.87
CA VAL A 48 10.49 -2.07 3.67
C VAL A 48 11.30 -0.90 3.16
N VAL A 49 11.77 -0.99 1.91
CA VAL A 49 12.50 0.09 1.24
C VAL A 49 11.65 0.55 0.07
N VAL A 50 11.44 1.87 -0.04
CA VAL A 50 10.76 2.51 -1.16
C VAL A 50 11.64 3.63 -1.68
N SER A 51 12.02 3.57 -2.96
CA SER A 51 12.90 4.55 -3.60
C SER A 51 14.18 4.84 -2.81
N GLY A 52 14.78 3.77 -2.26
CA GLY A 52 16.00 3.83 -1.44
C GLY A 52 15.81 4.33 -0.01
N GLN A 53 14.59 4.67 0.41
CA GLN A 53 14.28 5.11 1.77
C GLN A 53 13.65 3.98 2.57
N VAL A 54 14.05 3.82 3.84
CA VAL A 54 13.51 2.77 4.73
C VAL A 54 12.20 3.26 5.35
N GLU A 55 11.08 2.64 4.98
CA GLU A 55 9.74 2.92 5.54
C GLU A 55 9.44 2.11 6.81
N ALA A 56 9.98 0.89 6.89
CA ALA A 56 9.86 0.04 8.07
C ALA A 56 11.16 -0.72 8.30
N TRP A 57 11.49 -0.94 9.57
CA TRP A 57 12.68 -1.66 10.02
C TRP A 57 12.32 -2.56 11.20
N GLN A 58 12.68 -3.83 11.12
CA GLN A 58 12.41 -4.84 12.16
C GLN A 58 10.93 -4.89 12.57
N GLY A 59 10.02 -4.78 11.60
CA GLY A 59 8.57 -4.82 11.83
C GLY A 59 7.96 -3.52 12.33
N GLU A 60 8.76 -2.46 12.53
CA GLU A 60 8.31 -1.18 13.04
C GLU A 60 8.40 -0.07 11.97
N PRO A 61 7.45 0.88 11.94
CA PRO A 61 7.55 2.03 11.05
C PRO A 61 8.70 2.96 11.46
N THR A 62 9.39 3.55 10.49
CA THR A 62 10.48 4.51 10.76
C THR A 62 9.99 5.94 11.00
N ARG A 63 8.70 6.20 10.78
CA ARG A 63 8.06 7.50 10.96
C ARG A 63 6.63 7.37 11.45
N ALA A 64 6.11 8.40 12.12
CA ALA A 64 4.70 8.45 12.48
C ALA A 64 3.81 8.51 11.23
N ALA A 65 2.66 7.83 11.26
CA ALA A 65 1.65 7.91 10.21
C ALA A 65 1.16 9.36 10.05
N GLY A 66 0.75 9.73 8.83
CA GLY A 66 0.30 11.10 8.53
C GLY A 66 1.42 12.16 8.50
N THR A 67 2.67 11.80 8.82
CA THR A 67 3.80 12.72 8.70
C THR A 67 4.09 13.03 7.23
N PRO A 68 4.01 14.30 6.79
CA PRO A 68 4.31 14.68 5.42
C PRO A 68 5.78 14.43 5.07
N ILE A 69 6.02 13.93 3.86
CA ILE A 69 7.36 13.85 3.28
C ILE A 69 7.54 15.03 2.32
N PRO A 70 8.63 15.80 2.40
CA PRO A 70 8.91 16.87 1.46
C PRO A 70 8.94 16.36 0.01
N GLY A 71 8.17 17.02 -0.87
CA GLY A 71 8.09 16.65 -2.29
C GLY A 71 7.00 15.63 -2.64
N ASP A 72 6.47 14.90 -1.66
CA ASP A 72 5.33 13.99 -1.86
C ASP A 72 4.00 14.75 -1.93
N ARG A 73 2.99 14.11 -2.54
CA ARG A 73 1.61 14.62 -2.61
C ARG A 73 0.62 13.67 -1.92
N PRO A 74 0.59 13.62 -0.56
CA PRO A 74 -0.26 12.70 0.18
C PRO A 74 -1.76 12.88 -0.10
N GLN A 75 -2.19 14.09 -0.49
CA GLN A 75 -3.57 14.40 -0.85
C GLN A 75 -4.10 13.56 -2.03
N ARG A 76 -3.21 13.02 -2.88
CA ARG A 76 -3.59 12.06 -3.94
C ARG A 76 -4.25 10.81 -3.36
N TRP A 77 -3.81 10.39 -2.18
CA TRP A 77 -4.27 9.19 -1.49
C TRP A 77 -5.54 9.43 -0.68
N HIS A 78 -5.71 10.62 -0.09
CA HIS A 78 -6.84 10.87 0.82
C HIS A 78 -8.20 10.76 0.14
N GLY A 79 -9.19 10.17 0.81
CA GLY A 79 -10.55 10.01 0.31
C GLY A 79 -10.99 8.55 0.28
N VAL A 80 -12.07 8.28 -0.44
CA VAL A 80 -12.67 6.94 -0.52
C VAL A 80 -12.22 6.23 -1.78
N TRP A 81 -11.79 4.98 -1.63
CA TRP A 81 -11.35 4.07 -2.67
C TRP A 81 -12.30 2.88 -2.72
N VAL A 82 -12.81 2.55 -3.91
CA VAL A 82 -13.89 1.57 -4.05
C VAL A 82 -13.55 0.54 -5.11
N ASP A 83 -13.78 -0.74 -4.80
CA ASP A 83 -13.85 -1.83 -5.77
C ASP A 83 -15.28 -2.41 -5.74
N ASP A 84 -16.15 -1.85 -6.58
CA ASP A 84 -17.58 -2.22 -6.65
C ASP A 84 -17.77 -3.71 -6.97
N SER A 85 -16.85 -4.30 -7.74
CA SER A 85 -16.94 -5.71 -8.14
C SER A 85 -16.70 -6.68 -7.00
N ARG A 86 -16.09 -6.21 -5.91
CA ARG A 86 -15.76 -7.01 -4.72
C ARG A 86 -16.34 -6.43 -3.43
N GLU A 87 -17.28 -5.49 -3.54
CA GLU A 87 -17.97 -4.86 -2.40
C GLU A 87 -17.00 -4.35 -1.33
N LEU A 88 -15.98 -3.61 -1.76
CA LEU A 88 -14.95 -3.05 -0.89
C LEU A 88 -14.95 -1.52 -0.99
N GLU A 89 -14.90 -0.88 0.18
CA GLU A 89 -14.77 0.56 0.33
C GLU A 89 -13.69 0.88 1.38
N GLN A 90 -12.61 1.54 0.98
CA GLN A 90 -11.51 1.94 1.84
C GLN A 90 -11.42 3.47 1.96
N HIS A 91 -11.38 3.96 3.18
CA HIS A 91 -11.19 5.37 3.50
C HIS A 91 -9.73 5.60 3.89
N LEU A 92 -9.04 6.49 3.18
CA LEU A 92 -7.69 6.95 3.54
C LEU A 92 -7.79 8.37 4.12
N LEU A 93 -7.49 8.51 5.41
CA LEU A 93 -7.65 9.75 6.17
C LEU A 93 -6.36 10.58 6.20
N PRO A 94 -6.42 11.92 6.31
CA PRO A 94 -5.23 12.78 6.28
C PRO A 94 -4.22 12.58 7.42
N ASP A 95 -4.66 12.00 8.53
CA ASP A 95 -3.82 11.66 9.69
C ASP A 95 -3.05 10.34 9.52
N GLY A 96 -3.15 9.71 8.34
CA GLY A 96 -2.50 8.43 8.06
C GLY A 96 -3.28 7.23 8.60
N ARG A 97 -4.55 7.37 9.00
CA ARG A 97 -5.43 6.25 9.34
C ARG A 97 -6.21 5.76 8.13
N TYR A 98 -6.50 4.47 8.11
CA TYR A 98 -7.48 3.92 7.16
C TYR A 98 -8.56 3.12 7.86
N THR A 99 -9.71 3.05 7.22
CA THR A 99 -10.76 2.07 7.52
C THR A 99 -11.20 1.39 6.22
N GLU A 100 -11.55 0.12 6.28
CA GLU A 100 -12.04 -0.67 5.16
C GLU A 100 -13.37 -1.31 5.53
N THR A 101 -14.40 -1.06 4.74
CA THR A 101 -15.65 -1.81 4.73
C THR A 101 -15.58 -2.87 3.64
N ARG A 102 -15.96 -4.10 3.97
CA ARG A 102 -15.88 -5.22 3.03
C ARG A 102 -17.07 -6.15 3.17
N HIS A 103 -17.75 -6.46 2.06
CA HIS A 103 -18.96 -7.29 2.04
C HIS A 103 -20.01 -6.85 3.08
N GLY A 104 -20.21 -5.54 3.20
CA GLY A 104 -21.15 -4.94 4.17
C GLY A 104 -20.69 -4.94 5.63
N ARG A 105 -19.52 -5.50 5.96
CA ARG A 105 -18.92 -5.38 7.30
C ARG A 105 -18.15 -4.07 7.39
N THR A 106 -18.73 -3.08 8.06
CA THR A 106 -18.07 -1.80 8.38
C THR A 106 -16.84 -2.03 9.25
N ASP A 107 -15.78 -1.27 9.01
CA ASP A 107 -14.50 -1.35 9.73
C ASP A 107 -13.95 -2.79 9.81
N ALA A 108 -14.12 -3.54 8.72
CA ALA A 108 -13.59 -4.89 8.58
C ALA A 108 -12.08 -4.94 8.77
N TYR A 109 -11.38 -3.88 8.37
CA TYR A 109 -9.97 -3.64 8.67
C TYR A 109 -9.77 -2.16 8.98
N THR A 110 -8.86 -1.88 9.92
CA THR A 110 -8.50 -0.52 10.30
C THR A 110 -7.02 -0.48 10.64
N GLY A 111 -6.38 0.66 10.48
CA GLY A 111 -4.97 0.75 10.79
C GLY A 111 -4.34 2.06 10.41
N ARG A 112 -3.04 2.00 10.18
CA ARG A 112 -2.19 3.11 9.75
C ARG A 112 -1.63 2.83 8.36
N TYR A 113 -1.33 3.90 7.64
CA TYR A 113 -0.68 3.80 6.34
C TYR A 113 0.39 4.87 6.15
N TRP A 114 1.34 4.53 5.27
CA TRP A 114 2.48 5.33 4.88
C TRP A 114 2.57 5.32 3.37
N VAL A 115 2.75 6.49 2.78
CA VAL A 115 2.91 6.65 1.33
C VAL A 115 4.26 7.26 1.00
N ARG A 116 4.84 6.84 -0.12
CA ARG A 116 6.00 7.46 -0.77
C ARG A 116 5.90 7.20 -2.26
N ASP A 117 6.08 8.24 -3.07
CA ASP A 117 5.86 8.17 -4.51
C ASP A 117 4.47 7.57 -4.82
N ASP A 118 4.42 6.49 -5.58
CA ASP A 118 3.20 5.75 -5.90
C ASP A 118 3.06 4.44 -5.08
N ARG A 119 3.79 4.29 -3.97
CA ARG A 119 3.67 3.15 -3.04
C ARG A 119 2.88 3.52 -1.80
N ILE A 120 2.11 2.55 -1.32
CA ILE A 120 1.46 2.60 0.00
C ILE A 120 1.77 1.34 0.80
N THR A 121 2.06 1.53 2.08
CA THR A 121 2.33 0.48 3.05
C THR A 121 1.36 0.65 4.21
N TYR A 122 0.74 -0.45 4.64
CA TYR A 122 -0.23 -0.50 5.71
C TYR A 122 0.31 -1.27 6.91
N LEU A 123 -0.02 -0.81 8.12
CA LEU A 123 0.05 -1.59 9.35
C LEU A 123 -1.35 -1.63 9.95
N ASP A 124 -1.99 -2.79 9.86
CA ASP A 124 -3.30 -3.02 10.42
C ASP A 124 -3.25 -2.99 11.95
N ASP A 125 -4.34 -2.56 12.60
CA ASP A 125 -4.42 -2.49 14.06
C ASP A 125 -4.43 -3.89 14.71
N THR A 126 -4.70 -4.95 13.94
CA THR A 126 -4.47 -6.34 14.37
C THR A 126 -3.01 -6.78 14.27
N GLY A 127 -2.15 -5.96 13.66
CA GLY A 127 -0.70 -6.08 13.71
C GLY A 127 -0.02 -6.50 12.41
N PHE A 128 -0.73 -6.77 11.32
CA PHE A 128 -0.10 -7.22 10.08
C PHE A 128 0.26 -6.08 9.11
N TRP A 129 1.32 -6.28 8.34
CA TRP A 129 1.75 -5.40 7.28
C TRP A 129 1.17 -5.81 5.94
N ALA A 130 0.76 -4.84 5.14
CA ALA A 130 0.29 -5.07 3.77
C ALA A 130 0.75 -3.95 2.82
N PHE A 131 0.73 -4.22 1.51
CA PHE A 131 1.39 -3.36 0.52
C PHE A 131 0.49 -3.09 -0.68
N GLY A 132 0.59 -1.89 -1.23
CA GLY A 132 -0.15 -1.48 -2.41
C GLY A 132 0.61 -0.47 -3.26
N GLU A 133 -0.02 -0.09 -4.36
CA GLU A 133 0.54 0.81 -5.36
C GLU A 133 -0.57 1.61 -6.04
N LEU A 134 -0.25 2.84 -6.41
CA LEU A 134 -1.08 3.66 -7.27
C LEU A 134 -0.58 3.57 -8.72
N ILE A 135 -1.39 3.05 -9.63
CA ILE A 135 -1.05 2.96 -11.06
C ILE A 135 -2.08 3.79 -11.81
N ASP A 136 -1.64 4.86 -12.48
CA ASP A 136 -2.49 5.80 -13.23
C ASP A 136 -3.74 6.27 -12.46
N GLY A 137 -3.57 6.52 -11.15
CA GLY A 137 -4.66 6.98 -10.28
C GLY A 137 -5.61 5.86 -9.78
N VAL A 138 -5.29 4.60 -10.04
CA VAL A 138 -6.02 3.41 -9.55
C VAL A 138 -5.20 2.73 -8.46
N LEU A 139 -5.82 2.45 -7.32
CA LEU A 139 -5.16 1.82 -6.19
C LEU A 139 -5.20 0.29 -6.34
N HIS A 140 -4.03 -0.32 -6.48
CA HIS A 140 -3.83 -1.76 -6.52
C HIS A 140 -3.31 -2.26 -5.18
N HIS A 141 -4.08 -3.10 -4.51
CA HIS A 141 -3.74 -3.64 -3.20
C HIS A 141 -4.41 -5.00 -3.00
N ALA A 142 -3.68 -6.03 -2.57
CA ALA A 142 -4.25 -7.34 -2.21
C ALA A 142 -5.18 -7.97 -3.28
N GLY A 143 -4.89 -7.75 -4.56
CA GLY A 143 -5.72 -8.22 -5.67
C GLY A 143 -7.00 -7.41 -5.91
N PHE A 144 -7.23 -6.34 -5.16
CA PHE A 144 -8.25 -5.33 -5.41
C PHE A 144 -7.73 -4.26 -6.36
N VAL A 145 -8.65 -3.73 -7.16
CA VAL A 145 -8.39 -2.64 -8.11
C VAL A 145 -9.39 -1.54 -7.81
N MET A 146 -8.99 -0.62 -6.95
CA MET A 146 -9.88 0.39 -6.40
C MET A 146 -9.77 1.71 -7.14
N ARG A 147 -10.91 2.34 -7.42
CA ARG A 147 -10.98 3.69 -7.97
C ARG A 147 -11.34 4.67 -6.87
N LYS A 148 -10.77 5.86 -6.95
CA LYS A 148 -11.14 6.95 -6.05
C LYS A 148 -12.58 7.37 -6.34
N ARG A 149 -13.43 7.36 -5.32
CA ARG A 149 -14.78 7.92 -5.40
C ARG A 149 -14.67 9.41 -5.70
N PRO A 150 -15.39 9.93 -6.71
CA PRO A 150 -15.47 11.37 -6.94
C PRO A 150 -16.00 12.06 -5.68
N ILE A 151 -15.42 13.21 -5.35
CA ILE A 151 -16.02 14.08 -4.33
C ILE A 151 -17.30 14.63 -4.97
N SER A 152 -18.47 14.21 -4.47
CA SER A 152 -19.73 14.85 -4.84
C SER A 152 -19.67 16.30 -4.38
N GLY A 153 -19.73 17.24 -5.33
CA GLY A 153 -19.81 18.67 -5.05
C GLY A 153 -21.15 19.08 -4.47
#